data_AF-A0A9X7Z4L3-F1
#
_entry.id   AF-A0A9X7Z4L3-F1
#
_cell.length_a   1.000
_cell.length_b   1.000
_cell.length_c   1.000
_cell.angle_alpha   90.00
_cell.angle_beta   90.00
_cell.angle_gamma   90.00
#
_symmetry.space_group_name_H-M   'P 1'
#
loop_
_entity.id
_entity.type
_entity.pdbx_description
1 polymer ?
#
loop_
_entity_poly.entity_id
_entity_poly.type
_entity_poly.pdbx_seq_one_letter_code
_entity_poly.pdbx_strand_id
1 'polypeptide(L)'
;MYDEKLMTFQQIGDALGIPWWDVKKILRSHDVPPISEATRARRRRQKDFEVIYQMHITEQMTFVQIGQALGRSAPYIRKVLEDNGVKPVNYGQIGRRR
;
A
#
# COMPACT_ATOMS: atom_id res chain seq x y z
N MET A 1 -8.86 15.26 -0.80
CA MET A 1 -7.49 15.50 -1.30
C MET A 1 -6.36 14.87 -0.46
N TYR A 2 -6.12 15.26 0.81
CA TYR A 2 -5.05 14.66 1.65
C TYR A 2 -5.31 13.17 1.94
N ASP A 3 -6.56 12.82 2.27
CA ASP A 3 -6.91 11.46 2.68
C ASP A 3 -7.21 10.50 1.51
N GLU A 4 -7.84 11.00 0.46
CA GLU A 4 -8.20 10.20 -0.72
C GLU A 4 -6.97 9.81 -1.57
N LYS A 5 -6.04 10.76 -1.74
CA LYS A 5 -4.80 10.55 -2.52
C LYS A 5 -3.64 10.09 -1.64
N LEU A 6 -3.80 10.07 -0.31
CA LEU A 6 -2.78 9.66 0.66
C LEU A 6 -1.43 10.35 0.40
N MET A 7 -1.46 11.64 0.06
CA MET A 7 -0.26 12.42 -0.29
C MET A 7 0.56 12.73 0.97
N THR A 8 1.88 12.84 0.82
CA THR A 8 2.75 13.37 1.88
C THR A 8 2.63 14.90 1.95
N PHE A 9 3.06 15.51 3.06
CA PHE A 9 3.12 16.99 3.14
C PHE A 9 4.04 17.57 2.08
N GLN A 10 5.13 16.88 1.75
CA GLN A 10 6.02 17.25 0.66
C GLN A 10 5.26 17.26 -0.67
N GLN A 11 4.55 16.18 -1.01
CA GLN A 11 3.78 16.08 -2.25
C GLN A 11 2.68 17.12 -2.36
N ILE A 12 2.04 17.48 -1.23
CA ILE A 12 1.06 18.57 -1.21
C ILE A 12 1.75 19.92 -1.43
N GLY A 13 2.89 20.14 -0.77
CA GLY A 13 3.67 21.36 -0.91
C GLY A 13 4.12 21.56 -2.36
N ASP A 14 4.69 20.53 -2.96
CA ASP A 14 5.13 20.52 -4.36
C ASP A 14 3.95 20.79 -5.32
N ALA A 15 2.78 20.19 -5.07
CA ALA A 15 1.58 20.39 -5.88
C ALA A 15 0.96 21.80 -5.75
N LEU A 16 1.15 22.46 -4.60
CA LEU A 16 0.62 23.78 -4.30
C LEU A 16 1.66 24.90 -4.46
N GLY A 17 2.92 24.57 -4.75
CA GLY A 17 4.02 25.52 -4.82
C GLY A 17 4.37 26.16 -3.47
N ILE A 18 4.09 25.48 -2.35
CA ILE A 18 4.36 25.98 -0.99
C ILE A 18 5.28 25.03 -0.20
N PRO A 19 6.05 25.52 0.78
CA PRO A 19 6.83 24.64 1.62
C PRO A 19 5.97 23.64 2.42
N TRP A 20 6.48 22.42 2.59
CA TRP A 20 5.76 21.36 3.30
C TRP A 20 5.42 21.71 4.76
N TRP A 21 6.21 22.57 5.41
CA TRP A 21 5.92 23.02 6.78
C TRP A 21 4.73 23.97 6.83
N ASP A 22 4.44 24.71 5.77
CA ASP A 22 3.25 25.56 5.68
C ASP A 22 2.00 24.71 5.42
N VAL A 23 2.11 23.63 4.65
CA VAL A 23 1.07 22.58 4.57
C VAL A 23 0.73 22.05 5.97
N LYS A 24 1.75 21.74 6.77
CA LYS A 24 1.56 21.25 8.15
C LYS A 24 0.85 22.27 9.03
N LYS A 25 1.18 23.57 8.92
CA LYS A 25 0.50 24.65 9.65
C LYS A 25 -0.97 24.77 9.24
N ILE A 26 -1.24 24.77 7.94
CA ILE A 26 -2.60 24.88 7.39
C ILE A 26 -3.47 23.71 7.86
N LEU A 27 -2.98 22.47 7.78
CA LEU A 27 -3.75 21.31 8.26
C LEU A 27 -4.03 21.41 9.77
N ARG A 28 -3.07 21.89 10.56
CA ARG A 28 -3.25 22.10 11.99
C ARG A 28 -4.26 23.22 12.30
N SER A 29 -4.29 24.31 11.52
CA SER A 29 -5.25 25.40 11.73
C SER A 29 -6.69 25.03 11.37
N HIS A 30 -6.87 23.93 10.62
CA HIS A 30 -8.17 23.37 10.25
C HIS A 30 -8.51 22.09 11.04
N ASP A 31 -7.85 21.83 12.18
CA ASP A 31 -8.07 20.66 13.03
C ASP A 31 -7.96 19.30 12.31
N VAL A 32 -7.15 19.23 11.24
CA VAL A 32 -6.87 17.98 10.53
C VAL A 32 -5.63 17.32 11.14
N PRO A 33 -5.78 16.19 11.86
CA PRO A 33 -4.64 15.52 12.47
C PRO A 33 -3.69 14.94 11.41
N PRO A 34 -2.37 15.02 11.63
CA PRO A 34 -1.39 14.46 10.71
C PRO A 34 -1.50 12.93 10.71
N ILE A 35 -1.60 12.33 9.52
CA ILE A 35 -1.57 10.88 9.36
C ILE A 35 -0.12 10.42 9.44
N SER A 36 0.16 9.44 10.31
CA SER A 36 1.49 8.83 10.40
C SER A 36 1.90 8.17 9.08
N GLU A 37 3.19 8.08 8.82
CA GLU A 37 3.69 7.41 7.61
C GLU A 37 3.27 5.94 7.56
N ALA A 38 3.26 5.25 8.70
CA ALA A 38 2.82 3.86 8.81
C ALA A 38 1.34 3.71 8.44
N THR A 39 0.47 4.59 8.95
CA THR A 39 -0.96 4.59 8.62
C THR A 39 -1.18 4.89 7.14
N ARG A 40 -0.45 5.87 6.58
CA ARG A 40 -0.50 6.20 5.15
C ARG A 40 -0.07 5.02 4.29
N ALA A 41 1.02 4.35 4.64
CA ALA A 41 1.52 3.19 3.92
C ALA A 41 0.54 2.02 3.97
N ARG A 42 -0.11 1.77 5.12
CA ARG A 42 -1.16 0.76 5.26
C ARG A 42 -2.37 1.08 4.37
N ARG A 43 -2.86 2.32 4.40
CA ARG A 43 -3.98 2.76 3.55
C ARG A 43 -3.65 2.66 2.06
N ARG A 44 -2.39 2.92 1.66
CA ARG A 44 -1.95 2.75 0.26
C ARG A 44 -2.01 1.27 -0.15
N ARG A 45 -1.49 0.38 0.70
CA ARG A 45 -1.54 -1.07 0.47
C ARG A 45 -2.96 -1.62 0.41
N GLN A 46 -3.89 -1.04 1.17
CA GLN A 46 -5.30 -1.45 1.16
C GLN A 46 -5.93 -1.38 -0.23
N LYS A 47 -5.51 -0.42 -1.06
CA LYS A 47 -6.03 -0.25 -2.43
C LYS A 47 -5.68 -1.44 -3.33
N ASP A 48 -4.56 -2.11 -3.06
CA ASP A 48 -4.08 -3.24 -3.86
C ASP A 48 -4.57 -4.58 -3.30
N PHE A 49 -5.25 -4.60 -2.14
CA PHE A 49 -5.60 -5.84 -1.43
C PHE A 49 -6.51 -6.75 -2.25
N GLU A 50 -7.60 -6.23 -2.81
CA GLU A 50 -8.58 -7.05 -3.53
C GLU A 50 -7.97 -7.79 -4.72
N VAL A 51 -7.18 -7.07 -5.53
CA VAL A 51 -6.48 -7.64 -6.69
C VAL A 51 -5.43 -8.67 -6.25
N ILE A 52 -4.64 -8.35 -5.22
CA ILE A 52 -3.62 -9.27 -4.70
C ILE A 52 -4.26 -10.53 -4.09
N TYR A 53 -5.39 -10.38 -3.39
CA TYR A 53 -6.14 -11.49 -2.83
C TYR A 53 -6.64 -12.42 -3.93
N GLN A 54 -7.27 -11.86 -4.95
CA GLN A 54 -7.78 -12.62 -6.10
C GLN A 54 -6.66 -13.40 -6.79
N MET A 55 -5.55 -12.73 -7.14
CA MET A 55 -4.42 -13.39 -7.80
C MET A 55 -3.76 -14.46 -6.92
N HIS A 56 -3.60 -14.21 -5.62
CA HIS A 56 -2.89 -15.14 -4.74
C HIS A 56 -3.77 -16.30 -4.25
N ILE A 57 -4.99 -16.03 -3.82
CA ILE A 57 -5.86 -17.02 -3.19
C ILE A 57 -6.72 -17.74 -4.22
N THR A 58 -7.33 -17.01 -5.15
CA THR A 58 -8.24 -17.58 -6.15
C THR A 58 -7.46 -18.19 -7.31
N GLU A 59 -6.50 -17.46 -7.87
CA GLU A 59 -5.73 -17.88 -9.05
C GLU A 59 -4.43 -18.62 -8.70
N GLN A 60 -4.11 -18.75 -7.41
CA GLN A 60 -2.94 -19.47 -6.88
C GLN A 60 -1.59 -18.98 -7.43
N MET A 61 -1.51 -17.71 -7.82
CA MET A 61 -0.28 -17.11 -8.30
C MET A 61 0.74 -16.94 -7.16
N THR A 62 2.01 -17.17 -7.48
CA THR A 62 3.13 -16.89 -6.58
C THR A 62 3.36 -15.38 -6.45
N PHE A 63 3.98 -14.92 -5.36
CA PHE A 63 4.31 -13.49 -5.19
C PHE A 63 5.23 -12.96 -6.29
N VAL A 64 6.05 -13.81 -6.90
CA VAL A 64 6.93 -13.41 -8.00
C VAL A 64 6.09 -13.08 -9.24
N GLN A 65 5.14 -13.94 -9.59
CA GLN A 65 4.25 -13.70 -10.74
C GLN A 65 3.35 -12.48 -10.51
N ILE A 66 2.77 -12.35 -9.32
CA ILE A 66 1.98 -11.16 -8.94
C ILE A 66 2.85 -9.90 -9.00
N GLY A 67 4.10 -9.99 -8.54
CA GLY A 67 5.04 -8.88 -8.56
C GLY A 67 5.39 -8.40 -9.96
N GLN A 68 5.58 -9.34 -10.89
CA GLN A 68 5.78 -9.05 -12.30
C GLN A 68 4.54 -8.41 -12.94
N ALA A 69 3.34 -8.91 -12.63
CA ALA A 69 2.09 -8.39 -13.17
C ALA A 69 1.76 -6.96 -12.70
N LEU A 70 2.06 -6.65 -11.43
CA LEU A 70 1.69 -5.38 -10.81
C LEU A 70 2.86 -4.38 -10.71
N GLY A 71 4.06 -4.75 -11.13
CA GLY A 71 5.27 -3.94 -10.93
C GLY A 71 5.59 -3.73 -9.43
N ARG A 72 5.31 -4.75 -8.60
CA ARG A 72 5.49 -4.71 -7.14
C ARG A 72 6.50 -5.77 -6.69
N SER A 73 7.13 -5.54 -5.54
CA SER A 73 8.05 -6.52 -4.96
C SER A 73 7.26 -7.60 -4.19
N ALA A 74 7.81 -8.83 -4.13
CA ALA A 74 7.20 -9.90 -3.34
C ALA A 74 6.99 -9.55 -1.85
N PRO A 75 7.93 -8.83 -1.17
CA PRO A 75 7.69 -8.34 0.18
C PRO A 75 6.51 -7.38 0.30
N TYR A 76 6.27 -6.52 -0.71
CA TYR A 76 5.11 -5.63 -0.72
C TYR A 76 3.81 -6.44 -0.74
N ILE A 77 3.72 -7.42 -1.63
CA ILE A 77 2.55 -8.29 -1.79
C ILE A 77 2.26 -9.06 -0.50
N ARG A 78 3.28 -9.65 0.11
CA ARG A 78 3.16 -10.30 1.42
C ARG A 78 2.59 -9.34 2.46
N LYS A 79 3.12 -8.11 2.51
CA LYS A 79 2.69 -7.12 3.50
C LYS A 79 1.24 -6.68 3.30
N VAL A 80 0.76 -6.59 2.07
CA VAL A 80 -0.65 -6.29 1.75
C VAL A 80 -1.58 -7.36 2.33
N LEU A 81 -1.24 -8.64 2.18
CA LEU A 81 -2.02 -9.76 2.73
C LEU A 81 -1.98 -9.77 4.27
N GLU A 82 -0.78 -9.64 4.86
CA GLU A 82 -0.60 -9.62 6.31
C GLU A 82 -1.36 -8.48 6.99
N ASP A 83 -1.31 -7.26 6.42
CA ASP A 83 -2.00 -6.08 6.96
C ASP A 83 -3.54 -6.22 6.95
N ASN A 84 -4.06 -7.20 6.18
CA ASN A 84 -5.46 -7.58 6.06
C ASN A 84 -5.81 -8.92 6.74
N GLY A 85 -4.89 -9.48 7.55
CA GLY A 85 -5.14 -10.71 8.30
C GLY A 85 -5.15 -11.98 7.45
N VAL A 86 -4.70 -11.92 6.20
CA VAL A 86 -4.63 -13.08 5.32
C VAL A 86 -3.26 -13.73 5.47
N LYS A 87 -3.25 -15.00 5.89
CA LYS A 87 -2.01 -15.78 5.97
C LYS A 87 -1.57 -16.19 4.56
N PRO A 88 -0.38 -15.76 4.09
CA PRO A 88 0.04 -16.05 2.72
C PRO A 88 0.39 -17.53 2.54
N VAL A 89 0.06 -18.10 1.38
CA VAL A 89 0.30 -19.50 1.04
C VAL A 89 1.59 -19.64 0.23
N ASN A 90 2.40 -20.67 0.54
CA ASN A 90 3.62 -20.94 -0.22
C ASN A 90 3.37 -21.96 -1.34
N TYR A 91 2.99 -21.49 -2.52
CA TYR A 91 2.76 -22.35 -3.69
C TYR A 91 4.04 -22.96 -4.29
N GLY A 92 5.22 -22.39 -3.99
CA GLY A 92 6.50 -22.89 -4.51
C GLY A 92 6.89 -24.30 -4.03
N GLN A 93 6.25 -24.81 -2.98
CA GLN A 93 6.47 -26.17 -2.47
C GLN A 93 5.42 -27.19 -2.94
N ILE A 94 4.29 -26.74 -3.50
CA ILE A 94 3.17 -27.62 -3.88
C ILE A 94 3.46 -28.32 -5.23
N GLY A 95 4.19 -27.67 -6.13
CA GLY A 95 4.54 -28.21 -7.45
C GLY A 95 5.70 -29.22 -7.49
N ARG A 96 6.39 -29.49 -6.37
CA ARG A 96 7.49 -30.49 -6.30
C ARG A 96 7.05 -31.90 -5.88
N ARG A 97 5.74 -32.15 -5.82
CA ARG A 97 5.17 -33.48 -5.63
C ARG A 97 4.37 -33.86 -6.87
N ARG A 98 5.06 -34.16 -7.97
CA ARG A 98 4.58 -35.01 -9.05
C ARG A 98 5.77 -35.64 -9.73
#